data_AF-A0A822EY48-F1
#
_entry.id   AF-A0A822EY48-F1
#
_cell.length_a   1.000
_cell.length_b   1.000
_cell.length_c   1.000
_cell.angle_alpha   90.00
_cell.angle_beta   90.00
_cell.angle_gamma   90.00
#
_symmetry.space_group_name_H-M   'P 1'
#
loop_
_entity.id
_entity.type
_entity.pdbx_description
1 polymer ?
#
loop_
_entity_poly.entity_id
_entity_poly.type
_entity_poly.pdbx_seq_one_letter_code
_entity_poly.pdbx_strand_id
1 'polypeptide(L)'
;FSIRITLPFVIKSIPGCSRQNCTVEIEQEWTGIMAFTIDDLPLIGPLPGDNKQFLLCGYNGDGMPNAFLCAKAVARMIANDDPYKEGEENNTITFLKIFLPERFTNSTIIQLPQKYSH
;
A
#
# COMPACT_ATOMS: atom_id res chain seq x y z
N PHE A 1 2.68 12.79 -9.24
CA PHE A 1 2.59 12.48 -10.67
C PHE A 1 1.83 13.60 -11.36
N SER A 2 2.37 14.22 -12.41
CA SER A 2 1.69 15.27 -13.18
C SER A 2 1.40 14.74 -14.59
N ILE A 3 0.15 14.87 -15.04
CA ILE A 3 -0.31 14.44 -16.37
C ILE A 3 0.51 15.10 -17.49
N ARG A 4 0.96 16.35 -17.31
CA ARG A 4 1.74 17.08 -18.32
C ARG A 4 3.10 16.43 -18.64
N ILE A 5 3.69 15.72 -17.67
CA ILE A 5 4.95 15.00 -17.86
C ILE A 5 4.71 13.64 -18.52
N THR A 6 3.58 12.99 -18.23
CA THR A 6 3.27 11.64 -18.70
C THR A 6 2.58 11.61 -20.07
N LEU A 7 1.87 12.68 -20.44
CA LEU A 7 1.10 12.77 -21.68
C LEU A 7 1.92 12.45 -22.95
N PRO A 8 3.16 12.95 -23.13
CA PRO A 8 3.96 12.59 -24.30
C PRO A 8 4.27 11.09 -24.39
N PHE A 9 4.50 10.44 -23.25
CA PHE A 9 4.76 8.99 -23.20
C PHE A 9 3.51 8.19 -23.57
N VAL A 10 2.34 8.60 -23.09
CA VAL A 10 1.06 7.95 -23.40
C VAL A 10 0.73 8.08 -24.89
N ILE A 11 0.84 9.30 -25.46
CA ILE A 11 0.56 9.54 -26.89
C ILE A 11 1.45 8.67 -27.78
N LYS A 12 2.73 8.55 -27.45
CA LYS A 12 3.68 7.71 -28.19
C LYS A 12 3.38 6.22 -28.09
N SER A 13 2.74 5.79 -26.99
CA SER A 13 2.43 4.38 -26.73
C SER A 13 1.16 3.88 -27.42
N ILE A 14 0.29 4.78 -27.91
CA ILE A 14 -0.96 4.41 -28.60
C ILE A 14 -0.68 4.15 -30.09
N PRO A 15 -0.87 2.90 -30.58
CA PRO A 15 -0.72 2.59 -32.01
C PRO A 15 -1.75 3.38 -32.82
N GLY A 16 -1.30 4.23 -33.74
CA GLY A 16 -2.15 5.11 -34.55
C GLY A 16 -1.91 6.59 -34.26
N CYS A 17 -1.89 6.99 -32.99
CA CYS A 17 -1.58 8.37 -32.58
C CYS A 17 -0.12 8.75 -32.81
N SER A 18 0.81 7.79 -32.84
CA SER A 18 2.22 8.09 -33.14
C SER A 18 2.47 8.54 -34.59
N ARG A 19 1.56 8.26 -35.53
CA ARG A 19 1.70 8.61 -36.97
C ARG A 19 0.93 9.87 -37.36
N GLN A 20 0.01 10.34 -36.53
CA GLN A 20 -0.84 11.49 -36.78
C GLN A 20 -0.53 12.58 -35.75
N ASN A 21 -0.62 13.85 -36.16
CA ASN A 21 -0.37 14.99 -35.26
C ASN A 21 -1.59 15.20 -34.34
N CYS A 22 -1.87 14.23 -33.48
CA CYS A 22 -3.02 14.23 -32.59
C CYS A 22 -2.78 15.20 -31.43
N THR A 23 -3.57 16.27 -31.35
CA THR A 23 -3.61 17.18 -30.21
C THR A 23 -4.52 16.58 -29.14
N VAL A 24 -3.97 16.26 -27.97
CA VAL A 24 -4.75 15.81 -26.81
C VAL A 24 -4.89 16.97 -25.84
N GLU A 25 -6.13 17.37 -25.56
CA GLU A 25 -6.44 18.36 -24.53
C GLU A 25 -6.74 17.67 -23.20
N ILE A 26 -6.22 18.22 -22.10
CA ILE A 26 -6.45 17.70 -20.75
C ILE A 26 -7.71 18.36 -20.21
N GLU A 27 -8.77 17.59 -19.99
CA GLU A 27 -10.01 18.12 -19.40
C GLU A 27 -9.85 18.38 -17.89
N GLN A 28 -9.22 17.46 -17.16
CA GLN A 28 -9.09 17.51 -15.70
C GLN A 28 -7.77 16.90 -15.22
N GLU A 29 -7.24 17.45 -14.13
CA GLU A 29 -6.08 16.92 -13.41
C GLU A 29 -6.34 16.94 -11.90
N TRP A 30 -5.78 15.98 -11.18
CA TRP A 30 -5.88 15.90 -9.73
C TRP A 30 -4.55 15.44 -9.14
N THR A 31 -4.36 15.74 -7.85
CA THR A 31 -3.18 15.32 -7.09
C THR A 31 -3.62 14.53 -5.86
N GLY A 32 -2.77 13.60 -5.43
CA GLY A 32 -3.02 12.75 -4.28
C GLY A 32 -1.77 12.55 -3.44
N ILE A 33 -1.97 12.18 -2.17
CA ILE A 33 -0.91 11.81 -1.23
C ILE A 33 -0.84 10.28 -1.18
N MET A 34 0.36 9.74 -1.25
CA MET A 34 0.62 8.30 -1.13
C MET A 34 1.36 8.03 0.18
N ALA A 35 0.89 7.01 0.91
CA ALA A 35 1.59 6.49 2.08
C ALA A 35 2.45 5.32 1.63
N PHE A 36 3.78 5.52 1.67
CA PHE A 36 4.75 4.51 1.30
C PHE A 36 5.27 3.75 2.51
N THR A 37 5.53 2.46 2.34
CA THR A 37 6.27 1.61 3.28
C THR A 37 7.62 1.24 2.68
N ILE A 38 8.58 0.84 3.52
CA ILE A 38 9.95 0.54 3.06
C ILE A 38 10.05 -0.78 2.30
N ASP A 39 9.09 -1.68 2.50
CA ASP A 39 9.04 -3.03 1.94
C ASP A 39 8.01 -3.17 0.83
N ASP A 40 7.40 -2.06 0.38
CA ASP A 40 6.31 -2.01 -0.59
C ASP A 40 5.05 -2.83 -0.20
N LEU A 41 4.94 -3.28 1.06
CA LEU A 41 3.79 -4.03 1.56
C LEU A 41 2.89 -3.17 2.46
N PRO A 42 1.56 -3.35 2.43
CA PRO A 42 0.64 -2.65 3.32
C PRO A 42 0.83 -3.03 4.79
N LEU A 43 0.44 -2.13 5.68
CA LEU A 43 0.40 -2.31 7.13
C LEU A 43 -1.04 -2.61 7.56
N ILE A 44 -1.27 -3.86 7.96
CA ILE A 44 -2.60 -4.41 8.24
C ILE A 44 -2.54 -5.20 9.54
N GLY A 45 -3.25 -4.75 10.58
CA GLY A 45 -3.31 -5.45 11.85
C GLY A 45 -3.38 -4.54 13.08
N PRO A 46 -3.32 -5.09 14.29
CA PRO A 46 -3.35 -4.31 15.52
C PRO A 46 -2.14 -3.38 15.64
N LEU A 47 -2.33 -2.24 16.30
CA LEU A 47 -1.24 -1.31 16.61
C LEU A 47 -0.32 -1.95 17.66
N PRO A 48 1.01 -1.95 17.46
CA PRO A 48 1.94 -2.49 18.45
C PRO A 48 1.82 -1.71 19.76
N GLY A 49 1.50 -2.39 20.85
CA GLY A 49 1.28 -1.79 22.17
C GLY A 49 -0.14 -1.30 22.46
N ASP A 50 -1.07 -1.36 21.48
CA ASP A 50 -2.50 -1.13 21.72
C ASP A 50 -3.39 -2.05 20.87
N ASN A 51 -3.93 -3.09 21.53
CA ASN A 51 -4.77 -4.09 20.90
C ASN A 51 -6.21 -3.61 20.60
N LYS A 52 -6.56 -2.35 20.93
CA LYS A 52 -7.87 -1.75 20.63
C LYS A 52 -7.86 -0.93 19.34
N GLN A 53 -6.68 -0.71 18.75
CA GLN A 53 -6.52 0.06 17.52
C GLN A 53 -5.98 -0.85 16.41
N PHE A 54 -6.47 -0.64 15.20
CA PHE A 54 -6.07 -1.40 14.02
C PHE A 54 -5.60 -0.46 12.91
N LEU A 55 -4.59 -0.90 12.17
CA LEU A 55 -4.01 -0.20 11.03
C LEU A 55 -4.45 -0.87 9.71
N LEU A 56 -4.75 -0.02 8.73
CA LEU A 56 -5.09 -0.34 7.34
C LEU A 56 -4.48 0.75 6.45
N CYS A 57 -3.16 0.75 6.30
CA CYS A 57 -2.44 1.85 5.65
C CYS A 57 -1.23 1.36 4.84
N GLY A 58 -0.53 2.29 4.19
CA GLY A 58 0.74 1.99 3.52
C GLY A 58 0.61 1.18 2.23
N TYR A 59 -0.44 1.42 1.43
CA TYR A 59 -0.73 0.62 0.23
C TYR A 59 0.21 0.87 -0.97
N ASN A 60 1.17 1.80 -0.89
CA ASN A 60 2.15 2.08 -1.96
C ASN A 60 1.59 2.39 -3.35
N GLY A 61 0.32 2.82 -3.44
CA GLY A 61 -0.36 3.06 -4.72
C GLY A 61 -1.28 1.92 -5.17
N ASP A 62 -1.16 0.73 -4.57
CA ASP A 62 -2.02 -0.44 -4.83
C ASP A 62 -3.21 -0.52 -3.86
N GLY A 63 -3.74 0.64 -3.46
CA GLY A 63 -4.82 0.73 -2.48
C GLY A 63 -6.15 0.18 -3.01
N MET A 64 -6.52 0.50 -4.24
CA MET A 64 -7.80 0.07 -4.82
C MET A 64 -8.03 -1.45 -4.82
N PRO A 65 -7.10 -2.28 -5.34
CA PRO A 65 -7.32 -3.74 -5.34
C PRO A 65 -7.26 -4.35 -3.94
N ASN A 66 -6.46 -3.76 -3.03
CA ASN A 66 -6.19 -4.37 -1.73
C ASN A 66 -7.16 -3.93 -0.63
N ALA A 67 -7.73 -2.72 -0.71
CA ALA A 67 -8.52 -2.12 0.36
C ALA A 67 -9.65 -3.03 0.86
N PHE A 68 -10.40 -3.66 -0.05
CA PHE A 68 -11.55 -4.49 0.32
C PHE A 68 -11.15 -5.76 1.08
N LEU A 69 -10.14 -6.49 0.58
CA LEU A 69 -9.67 -7.71 1.23
C LEU A 69 -8.99 -7.40 2.57
N CYS A 70 -8.23 -6.31 2.63
CA CYS A 70 -7.58 -5.86 3.86
C CYS A 70 -8.62 -5.46 4.92
N ALA A 71 -9.65 -4.70 4.54
CA ALA A 71 -10.74 -4.33 5.44
C ALA A 71 -11.49 -5.56 5.96
N LYS A 72 -11.74 -6.56 5.09
CA LYS A 72 -12.35 -7.84 5.50
C LYS A 72 -11.47 -8.61 6.49
N ALA A 73 -10.15 -8.61 6.30
CA ALA A 73 -9.22 -9.24 7.23
C ALA A 73 -9.29 -8.57 8.62
N VAL A 74 -9.19 -7.24 8.67
CA VAL A 74 -9.28 -6.50 9.94
C VAL A 74 -10.65 -6.63 10.60
N ALA A 75 -11.74 -6.66 9.83
CA ALA A 75 -13.07 -6.90 10.39
C ALA A 75 -13.19 -8.27 11.08
N ARG A 76 -12.55 -9.31 10.51
CA ARG A 76 -12.48 -10.64 11.15
C ARG A 76 -11.64 -10.63 12.43
N MET A 77 -10.51 -9.94 12.43
CA MET A 77 -9.69 -9.72 13.63
C MET A 77 -10.51 -9.06 14.75
N ILE A 78 -11.26 -8.00 14.43
CA ILE A 78 -12.10 -7.28 15.39
C ILE A 78 -13.25 -8.16 15.92
N ALA A 79 -13.87 -8.95 15.05
CA ALA A 79 -14.97 -9.83 15.41
C ALA A 79 -14.55 -11.04 16.29
N ASN A 80 -13.24 -11.21 16.55
CA ASN A 80 -12.66 -12.43 17.11
C ASN A 80 -13.06 -13.70 16.31
N ASP A 81 -13.34 -13.52 15.02
CA ASP A 81 -13.68 -14.57 14.05
C ASP A 81 -12.45 -14.96 13.21
N ASP A 82 -11.26 -14.61 13.70
CA ASP A 82 -9.99 -14.81 12.99
C ASP A 82 -9.31 -16.13 13.43
N PRO A 83 -8.84 -16.96 12.47
CA PRO A 83 -7.94 -18.08 12.74
C PRO A 83 -6.56 -17.69 13.29
N TYR A 84 -6.19 -16.40 13.35
CA TYR A 84 -4.98 -15.95 14.04
C TYR A 84 -5.13 -16.03 15.57
N LYS A 85 -4.93 -17.22 16.12
CA LYS A 85 -4.55 -17.40 17.53
C LYS A 85 -3.04 -17.43 17.63
N GLU A 86 -2.49 -16.54 18.43
CA GLU A 86 -1.08 -16.59 18.81
C GLU A 86 -0.77 -17.98 19.40
N GLY A 87 -0.06 -18.83 18.64
CA GLY A 87 0.32 -20.19 19.06
C GLY A 87 -0.28 -21.37 18.26
N GLU A 88 -1.13 -21.16 17.25
CA GLU A 88 -1.56 -22.25 16.35
C GLU A 88 -0.83 -22.18 14.99
N GLU A 89 0.14 -23.08 14.79
CA GLU A 89 0.95 -23.18 13.55
C GLU A 89 0.21 -23.85 12.37
N ASN A 90 -1.11 -24.05 12.48
CA ASN A 90 -1.79 -24.99 11.62
C ASN A 90 -2.69 -24.29 10.59
N ASN A 91 -2.08 -23.99 9.44
CA ASN A 91 -2.68 -24.16 8.11
C ASN A 91 -3.85 -23.22 7.74
N THR A 92 -3.58 -21.96 7.37
CA THR A 92 -4.07 -21.35 6.09
C THR A 92 -3.64 -19.90 5.82
N ILE A 93 -3.02 -19.16 6.75
CA ILE A 93 -2.70 -17.74 6.49
C ILE A 93 -1.31 -17.34 7.00
N THR A 94 -0.27 -17.92 6.42
CA THR A 94 1.09 -17.34 6.43
C THR A 94 1.10 -15.90 5.89
N PHE A 95 0.05 -15.52 5.16
CA PHE A 95 -0.20 -14.19 4.60
C PHE A 95 -0.28 -13.06 5.64
N LEU A 96 -0.60 -13.30 6.92
CA LEU A 96 -0.87 -12.19 7.84
C LEU A 96 0.37 -11.60 8.51
N LYS A 97 1.38 -12.41 8.88
CA LYS A 97 2.55 -11.91 9.63
C LYS A 97 3.36 -10.87 8.87
N ILE A 98 3.46 -11.00 7.55
CA ILE A 98 4.19 -10.04 6.71
C ILE A 98 3.50 -8.68 6.61
N PHE A 99 2.20 -8.60 6.89
CA PHE A 99 1.47 -7.33 6.90
C PHE A 99 1.34 -6.71 8.29
N LEU A 100 1.69 -7.43 9.36
CA LEU A 100 1.58 -6.93 10.72
C LEU A 100 2.48 -5.70 10.95
N PRO A 101 2.01 -4.66 11.65
CA PRO A 101 2.82 -3.49 11.97
C PRO A 101 4.08 -3.78 12.81
N GLU A 102 4.04 -4.86 13.60
CA GLU A 102 5.16 -5.32 14.43
C GLU A 102 6.40 -5.74 13.62
N ARG A 103 6.24 -5.94 12.30
CA ARG A 103 7.38 -6.26 11.42
C ARG A 103 8.46 -5.18 11.41
N PHE A 104 8.11 -3.95 11.80
CA PHE A 104 9.05 -2.83 11.90
C PHE A 104 9.46 -2.50 13.35
N THR A 105 8.85 -3.11 14.37
CA THR A 105 9.12 -2.76 15.78
C THR A 105 10.31 -3.50 16.37
N ASN A 106 10.67 -4.68 15.84
CA ASN A 106 11.89 -5.38 16.21
C ASN A 106 13.09 -4.69 15.53
N SER A 107 13.68 -3.77 16.28
CA SER A 107 14.77 -2.86 15.92
C SER A 107 16.05 -3.59 15.51
N THR A 108 16.13 -3.98 14.24
CA THR A 108 17.40 -4.15 13.51
C THR A 108 17.39 -3.45 12.14
N ILE A 109 16.21 -3.06 11.62
CA ILE A 109 16.08 -2.42 10.30
C ILE A 109 15.98 -0.88 10.37
N ILE A 110 15.77 -0.29 11.55
CA ILE A 110 15.79 1.19 11.72
C ILE A 110 17.22 1.69 11.94
N GLN A 111 18.13 1.42 11.01
CA GLN A 111 19.22 2.35 10.73
C GLN A 111 18.83 3.10 9.46
N LEU A 112 17.99 4.11 9.63
CA LEU A 112 17.80 5.13 8.60
C LEU A 112 19.19 5.73 8.32
N PRO A 113 19.70 5.72 7.07
CA PRO A 113 20.82 6.60 6.75
C PRO A 113 20.36 8.03 7.06
N GLN A 114 21.13 8.76 7.87
CA GLN A 114 20.87 10.15 8.31
C GLN A 114 20.92 11.17 7.14
N LYS A 115 20.37 10.84 5.97
CA LYS A 115 20.52 11.63 4.75
C LYS A 115 19.37 12.59 4.48
N TYR A 116 18.37 12.65 5.37
CA TYR A 116 17.19 13.50 5.22
C TYR A 116 16.83 14.28 6.50
N SER A 117 17.83 14.75 7.25
CA SER A 117 17.65 15.87 8.17
C SER A 117 18.19 17.14 7.50
N HIS A 118 17.29 17.95 6.95
CA HIS A 118 17.51 19.37 6.72
C HIS A 118 16.75 20.15 7.78
#